data_AF-A0A151N717-F1
#
_entry.id   AF-A0A151N717-F1
#
_cell.length_a   1.000
_cell.length_b   1.000
_cell.length_c   1.000
_cell.angle_alpha   90.00
_cell.angle_beta   90.00
_cell.angle_gamma   90.00
#
_symmetry.space_group_name_H-M   'P 1'
#
loop_
_entity.id
_entity.type
_entity.pdbx_description
1 polymer ?
#
loop_
_entity_poly.entity_id
_entity_poly.type
_entity_poly.pdbx_seq_one_letter_code
_entity_poly.pdbx_strand_id
1 'polypeptide(L)'
;MEGAAGAALLLLLALPRASPSIYLNSWAARVPGGAATAELLARKHGLLLLGQVIEGEPYYHFKHRGLVQKSLNRHWGWHVRLKREPKVRWFEQQTLKRRARRTVAVVPTDPWFHQQWYMNNDVSPDLNILTAWSKGYTGAGVVVSILDDGIEKDHPDLSANYDPLASYDFNANDPDPQPRYNSWDENR
;
A
#
# COMPACT_ATOMS: atom_id res chain seq x y z
N MET A 1 19.46 -55.28 -3.91
CA MET A 1 18.12 -54.68 -3.97
C MET A 1 18.08 -53.61 -2.91
N GLU A 2 18.07 -52.35 -3.30
CA GLU A 2 17.31 -51.27 -2.63
C GLU A 2 17.51 -50.01 -3.48
N GLY A 3 16.42 -49.56 -4.10
CA GLY A 3 16.38 -48.37 -4.93
C GLY A 3 15.76 -47.22 -4.14
N ALA A 4 16.48 -46.11 -4.04
CA ALA A 4 15.92 -44.86 -3.54
C ALA A 4 15.38 -44.06 -4.74
N ALA A 5 14.06 -44.06 -4.91
CA ALA A 5 13.36 -43.21 -5.86
C ALA A 5 13.21 -41.81 -5.25
N GLY A 6 14.01 -40.85 -5.72
CA GLY A 6 13.85 -39.43 -5.39
C GLY A 6 12.64 -38.86 -6.12
N ALA A 7 11.59 -38.53 -5.39
CA ALA A 7 10.43 -37.82 -5.93
C ALA A 7 10.78 -36.33 -6.12
N ALA A 8 10.92 -35.91 -7.38
CA ALA A 8 11.03 -34.50 -7.73
C ALA A 8 9.65 -33.83 -7.62
N LEU A 9 9.46 -32.99 -6.61
CA LEU A 9 8.26 -32.17 -6.44
C LEU A 9 8.32 -30.98 -7.41
N LEU A 10 7.61 -31.10 -8.54
CA LEU A 10 7.38 -30.00 -9.48
C LEU A 10 6.41 -28.99 -8.85
N LEU A 11 6.94 -27.89 -8.32
CA LEU A 11 6.17 -26.70 -7.96
C LEU A 11 5.64 -26.03 -9.24
N LEU A 12 4.39 -26.33 -9.59
CA LEU A 12 3.62 -25.58 -10.57
C LEU A 12 3.35 -24.16 -10.03
N LEU A 13 4.16 -23.20 -10.46
CA LEU A 13 3.88 -21.78 -10.26
C LEU A 13 2.60 -21.42 -11.02
N ALA A 14 1.47 -21.37 -10.30
CA ALA A 14 0.22 -20.87 -10.83
C ALA A 14 0.36 -19.36 -11.12
N LEU A 15 0.53 -19.00 -12.39
CA LEU A 15 0.45 -17.60 -12.80
C LEU A 15 -0.93 -17.05 -12.41
N PRO A 16 -1.00 -15.87 -11.76
CA PRO A 16 -2.28 -15.30 -11.37
C PRO A 16 -3.12 -15.06 -12.63
N ARG A 17 -4.31 -15.67 -12.69
CA ARG A 17 -5.30 -15.38 -13.73
C ARG A 17 -5.60 -13.88 -13.67
N ALA A 18 -5.31 -13.17 -14.77
CA ALA A 18 -5.69 -11.79 -14.91
C ALA A 18 -7.21 -11.67 -14.68
N SER A 19 -7.60 -10.89 -13.67
CA SER A 19 -9.01 -10.60 -13.43
C SER A 19 -9.57 -9.85 -14.65
N PRO A 20 -10.80 -10.16 -15.09
CA PRO A 20 -11.38 -9.50 -16.26
C PRO A 20 -11.47 -7.99 -16.04
N SER A 21 -11.04 -7.21 -17.03
CA SER A 21 -11.13 -5.75 -16.98
C SER A 21 -12.59 -5.30 -17.05
N ILE A 22 -13.00 -4.46 -16.11
CA ILE A 22 -14.33 -3.83 -16.13
C ILE A 22 -14.21 -2.50 -16.87
N TYR A 23 -14.81 -2.39 -18.05
CA TYR A 23 -14.86 -1.18 -18.85
C TYR A 23 -15.91 -0.21 -18.32
N LEU A 24 -15.58 1.07 -18.29
CA LEU A 24 -16.45 2.18 -17.91
C LEU A 24 -17.07 2.83 -19.15
N ASN A 25 -18.15 3.58 -18.96
CA ASN A 25 -18.81 4.36 -20.01
C ASN A 25 -18.14 5.72 -20.30
N SER A 26 -16.81 5.78 -20.13
CA SER A 26 -16.03 7.00 -20.30
C SER A 26 -14.70 6.73 -21.02
N TRP A 27 -14.16 7.77 -21.66
CA TRP A 27 -12.97 7.70 -22.51
C TRP A 27 -12.04 8.88 -22.21
N ALA A 28 -10.74 8.61 -22.13
CA ALA A 28 -9.73 9.66 -22.26
C ALA A 28 -9.39 9.80 -23.74
N ALA A 29 -9.27 11.03 -24.24
CA ALA A 29 -8.85 11.27 -25.61
C ALA A 29 -7.90 12.45 -25.72
N ARG A 30 -6.93 12.34 -26.62
CA ARG A 30 -5.97 13.39 -26.95
C ARG A 30 -6.53 14.26 -28.06
N VAL A 31 -6.85 15.52 -27.74
CA VAL A 31 -7.45 16.51 -28.64
C VAL A 31 -6.53 17.73 -28.71
N PRO A 32 -5.59 17.81 -29.68
CA PRO A 32 -4.64 18.92 -29.79
C PRO A 32 -5.28 20.29 -30.01
N GLY A 33 -6.52 20.34 -30.51
CA GLY A 33 -7.27 21.58 -30.72
C GLY A 33 -7.82 22.24 -29.44
N GLY A 34 -7.41 21.75 -28.26
CA GLY A 34 -7.75 22.35 -26.97
C GLY A 34 -9.20 22.13 -26.52
N ALA A 35 -9.57 22.80 -25.42
CA ALA A 35 -10.84 22.61 -24.73
C ALA A 35 -12.06 22.92 -25.62
N ALA A 36 -12.00 24.00 -26.40
CA ALA A 36 -13.06 24.37 -27.34
C ALA A 36 -13.33 23.26 -28.37
N THR A 37 -12.26 22.63 -28.90
CA THR A 37 -12.42 21.50 -29.82
C THR A 37 -12.99 20.28 -29.10
N ALA A 38 -12.55 20.00 -27.86
CA ALA A 38 -13.09 18.91 -27.06
C ALA A 38 -14.59 19.11 -26.77
N GLU A 39 -15.04 20.32 -26.45
CA GLU A 39 -16.46 20.62 -26.25
C GLU A 39 -17.30 20.41 -27.52
N LEU A 40 -16.79 20.86 -28.67
CA LEU A 40 -17.45 20.64 -29.96
C LEU A 40 -17.58 19.15 -30.27
N LEU A 41 -16.52 18.37 -29.99
CA LEU A 41 -16.55 16.91 -30.12
C LEU A 41 -17.56 16.28 -29.18
N ALA A 42 -17.63 16.75 -27.93
CA ALA A 42 -18.60 16.26 -26.95
C ALA A 42 -20.03 16.48 -27.46
N ARG A 43 -20.36 17.69 -27.92
CA ARG A 43 -21.68 18.01 -28.48
C ARG A 43 -21.99 17.21 -29.75
N LYS A 44 -21.05 17.15 -30.70
CA LYS A 44 -21.20 16.42 -31.97
C LYS A 44 -21.53 14.94 -31.75
N HIS A 45 -20.92 14.34 -30.74
CA HIS A 45 -21.06 12.92 -30.45
C HIS A 45 -22.01 12.62 -29.29
N GLY A 46 -22.74 13.61 -28.76
CA GLY A 46 -23.65 13.40 -27.62
C GLY A 46 -22.96 12.91 -26.34
N LEU A 47 -21.68 13.25 -26.17
CA LEU A 47 -20.88 12.97 -24.99
C LEU A 47 -20.88 14.17 -24.04
N LEU A 48 -20.57 13.90 -22.78
CA LEU A 48 -20.22 14.90 -21.78
C LEU A 48 -18.71 15.07 -21.76
N LEU A 49 -18.23 16.30 -21.86
CA LEU A 49 -16.87 16.64 -21.48
C LEU A 49 -16.83 16.79 -19.95
N LEU A 50 -16.05 15.96 -19.28
CA LEU A 50 -15.85 16.03 -17.83
C LEU A 50 -14.72 17.00 -17.44
N GLY A 51 -13.79 17.25 -18.35
CA GLY A 51 -12.68 18.17 -18.14
C GLY A 51 -11.37 17.65 -18.71
N GLN A 52 -10.29 18.34 -18.36
CA GLN A 52 -8.92 17.98 -18.72
C GLN A 52 -8.41 16.88 -17.77
N VAL A 53 -7.70 15.89 -18.31
CA VAL A 53 -7.16 14.76 -17.54
C VAL A 53 -5.86 15.15 -16.82
N ILE A 54 -5.01 15.91 -17.50
CA ILE A 54 -3.72 16.40 -17.00
C ILE A 54 -3.66 17.88 -17.36
N GLU A 55 -3.48 18.74 -16.36
CA GLU A 55 -3.34 20.18 -16.56
C GLU A 55 -2.21 20.51 -17.54
N GLY A 56 -2.43 21.49 -18.42
CA GLY A 56 -1.48 21.86 -19.47
C GLY A 56 -1.39 20.92 -20.68
N GLU A 57 -1.90 19.68 -20.60
CA GLU A 57 -1.78 18.70 -21.67
C GLU A 57 -3.09 18.49 -22.46
N PRO A 58 -3.06 18.15 -23.76
CA PRO A 58 -4.25 18.08 -24.61
C PRO A 58 -5.08 16.79 -24.40
N TYR A 59 -5.25 16.33 -23.16
CA TYR A 59 -6.03 15.15 -22.80
C TYR A 59 -7.33 15.54 -22.12
N TYR A 60 -8.44 14.99 -22.62
CA TYR A 60 -9.78 15.31 -22.15
C TYR A 60 -10.56 14.05 -21.82
N HIS A 61 -11.39 14.11 -20.79
CA HIS A 61 -12.22 13.01 -20.33
C HIS A 61 -13.66 13.18 -20.83
N PHE A 62 -14.14 12.20 -21.57
CA PHE A 62 -15.48 12.15 -22.12
C PHE A 62 -16.33 11.07 -21.46
N LYS A 63 -17.62 11.29 -21.27
CA LYS A 63 -18.57 10.31 -20.70
C LYS A 63 -19.85 10.24 -21.51
N HIS A 64 -20.39 9.04 -21.70
CA HIS A 64 -21.68 8.84 -22.35
C HIS A 64 -22.84 8.95 -21.35
N ARG A 65 -23.93 9.66 -21.71
CA ARG A 65 -25.05 9.98 -20.79
C ARG A 65 -25.98 8.81 -20.42
N GLY A 66 -25.96 7.69 -21.13
CA GLY A 66 -26.98 6.63 -20.97
C GLY A 66 -26.51 5.18 -21.07
N LEU A 67 -25.22 4.89 -20.92
CA LEU A 67 -24.71 3.50 -20.93
C LEU A 67 -24.54 2.98 -19.50
N VAL A 68 -24.79 1.67 -19.30
CA VAL A 68 -24.45 0.92 -18.08
C VAL A 68 -23.05 1.32 -17.62
N GLN A 69 -22.92 1.74 -16.35
CA GLN A 69 -21.68 2.36 -15.85
C GLN A 69 -20.47 1.41 -15.86
N LYS A 70 -20.71 0.08 -15.90
CA LYS A 70 -19.70 -0.99 -15.85
C LYS A 70 -20.06 -2.10 -16.84
N SER A 71 -19.12 -2.50 -17.68
CA SER A 71 -19.29 -3.56 -18.68
C SER A 71 -18.08 -4.48 -18.70
N LEU A 72 -18.30 -5.78 -18.95
CA LEU A 72 -17.21 -6.72 -19.24
C LEU A 72 -16.72 -6.61 -20.69
N ASN A 73 -17.49 -5.97 -21.56
CA ASN A 73 -17.20 -5.81 -22.97
C ASN A 73 -16.81 -4.36 -23.29
N ARG A 74 -15.76 -4.19 -24.11
CA ARG A 74 -15.35 -2.91 -24.68
C ARG A 74 -16.44 -2.39 -25.62
N HIS A 75 -16.69 -1.08 -25.61
CA HIS A 75 -17.74 -0.50 -26.46
C HIS A 75 -17.26 -0.31 -27.91
N TRP A 76 -17.43 -1.35 -28.74
CA TRP A 76 -16.94 -1.39 -30.13
C TRP A 76 -17.43 -0.23 -31.01
N GLY A 77 -18.73 0.11 -30.94
CA GLY A 77 -19.31 1.18 -31.77
C GLY A 77 -18.80 2.59 -31.46
N TRP A 78 -18.22 2.80 -30.28
CA TRP A 78 -17.57 4.08 -29.92
C TRP A 78 -16.10 4.07 -30.32
N HIS A 79 -15.45 2.90 -30.23
CA HIS A 79 -14.10 2.71 -30.72
C HIS A 79 -13.98 3.04 -32.22
N VAL A 80 -14.92 2.57 -33.04
CA VAL A 80 -14.91 2.86 -34.49
C VAL A 80 -15.18 4.35 -34.78
N ARG A 81 -16.10 4.98 -34.06
CA ARG A 81 -16.47 6.40 -34.27
C ARG A 81 -15.35 7.36 -33.91
N LEU A 82 -14.74 7.19 -32.74
CA LEU A 82 -13.65 8.07 -32.28
C LEU A 82 -12.36 7.85 -33.06
N LYS A 83 -12.09 6.62 -33.52
CA LYS A 83 -10.92 6.34 -34.40
C LYS A 83 -11.00 7.04 -35.75
N ARG A 84 -12.21 7.35 -36.23
CA ARG A 84 -12.45 8.06 -37.50
C ARG A 84 -12.51 9.59 -37.33
N GLU A 85 -12.40 10.11 -36.11
CA GLU A 85 -12.46 11.55 -35.88
C GLU A 85 -11.07 12.18 -36.06
N PRO A 86 -10.85 13.02 -37.09
CA PRO A 86 -9.52 13.55 -37.42
C PRO A 86 -8.95 14.46 -36.31
N LYS A 87 -9.83 15.02 -35.47
CA LYS A 87 -9.46 15.90 -34.35
C LYS A 87 -9.03 15.12 -33.10
N VAL A 88 -9.19 13.80 -33.08
CA VAL A 88 -8.81 12.91 -31.97
C VAL A 88 -7.56 12.12 -32.40
N ARG A 89 -6.40 12.43 -31.80
CA ARG A 89 -5.15 11.72 -32.13
C ARG A 89 -5.00 10.39 -31.40
N TRP A 90 -5.64 10.26 -30.25
CA TRP A 90 -5.59 9.07 -29.42
C TRP A 90 -6.83 9.00 -28.56
N PHE A 91 -7.31 7.80 -28.27
CA PHE A 91 -8.40 7.61 -27.31
C PHE A 91 -8.34 6.23 -26.66
N GLU A 92 -8.77 6.16 -25.40
CA GLU A 92 -8.84 4.93 -24.62
C GLU A 92 -10.08 4.91 -23.74
N GLN A 93 -10.81 3.79 -23.77
CA GLN A 93 -11.93 3.56 -22.89
C GLN A 93 -11.40 3.24 -21.49
N GLN A 94 -11.89 3.96 -20.48
CA GLN A 94 -11.41 3.78 -19.12
C GLN A 94 -11.84 2.43 -18.57
N THR A 95 -10.92 1.76 -17.90
CA THR A 95 -11.18 0.52 -17.17
C THR A 95 -11.09 0.78 -15.67
N LEU A 96 -11.94 0.12 -14.88
CA LEU A 96 -11.85 0.14 -13.44
C LEU A 96 -10.54 -0.51 -13.00
N LYS A 97 -9.60 0.30 -12.50
CA LYS A 97 -8.36 -0.18 -11.91
C LYS A 97 -8.62 -0.46 -10.43
N ARG A 98 -8.43 -1.70 -10.00
CA ARG A 98 -8.44 -2.06 -8.57
C ARG A 98 -7.08 -1.71 -7.98
N ARG A 99 -7.04 -0.72 -7.10
CA ARG A 99 -5.84 -0.47 -6.30
C ARG A 99 -5.75 -1.55 -5.22
N ALA A 100 -4.82 -2.47 -5.36
CA ALA A 100 -4.37 -3.25 -4.23
C ALA A 100 -3.39 -2.38 -3.42
N ARG A 101 -3.62 -2.24 -2.11
CA ARG A 101 -2.62 -1.62 -1.23
C ARG A 101 -1.38 -2.52 -1.31
N ARG A 102 -0.22 -1.96 -1.66
CA ARG A 102 1.05 -2.67 -1.53
C ARG A 102 1.33 -2.80 -0.05
N THR A 103 0.76 -3.81 0.60
CA THR A 103 1.19 -4.22 1.92
C THR A 103 2.51 -4.96 1.72
N VAL A 104 3.62 -4.27 1.94
CA VAL A 104 4.82 -4.97 2.41
C VAL A 104 4.43 -5.44 3.80
N ALA A 105 4.04 -6.71 3.91
CA ALA A 105 3.68 -7.31 5.17
C ALA A 105 4.98 -7.50 5.97
N VAL A 106 5.42 -6.45 6.66
CA VAL A 106 6.37 -6.56 7.75
C VAL A 106 5.53 -6.96 8.97
N VAL A 107 5.07 -8.20 8.99
CA VAL A 107 4.51 -8.80 10.19
C VAL A 107 5.66 -9.50 10.89
N PRO A 108 5.99 -9.14 12.14
CA PRO A 108 7.06 -9.80 12.88
C PRO A 108 6.80 -11.30 13.01
N THR A 109 7.89 -12.07 13.02
CA THR A 109 7.85 -13.54 13.15
C THR A 109 7.90 -14.01 14.60
N ASP A 110 7.92 -13.08 15.55
CA ASP A 110 8.01 -13.33 16.98
C ASP A 110 6.88 -14.27 17.44
N PRO A 111 7.20 -15.36 18.16
CA PRO A 111 6.20 -16.36 18.54
C PRO A 111 5.00 -15.79 19.30
N TRP A 112 5.18 -14.69 20.02
CA TRP A 112 4.15 -14.03 20.83
C TRP A 112 3.54 -12.78 20.18
N PHE A 113 3.90 -12.42 18.94
CA PHE A 113 3.33 -11.24 18.26
C PHE A 113 1.79 -11.32 18.16
N HIS A 114 1.25 -12.52 18.00
CA HIS A 114 -0.20 -12.77 17.97
C HIS A 114 -0.92 -12.41 19.30
N GLN A 115 -0.20 -12.27 20.41
CA GLN A 115 -0.77 -11.88 21.71
C GLN A 115 -0.74 -10.36 21.92
N GLN A 116 0.01 -9.63 21.09
CA GLN A 116 0.12 -8.17 21.14
C GLN A 116 -1.06 -7.52 20.40
N TRP A 117 -2.26 -7.69 20.96
CA TRP A 117 -3.54 -7.27 20.39
C TRP A 117 -3.60 -5.78 19.98
N TYR A 118 -2.80 -4.94 20.62
CA TYR A 118 -2.70 -3.51 20.35
C TYR A 118 -1.81 -3.17 19.14
N MET A 119 -1.01 -4.13 18.64
CA MET A 119 -0.10 -3.95 17.50
C MET A 119 -0.52 -4.73 16.24
N ASN A 120 -1.21 -5.85 16.40
CA ASN A 120 -1.39 -6.87 15.36
C ASN A 120 -2.67 -6.70 14.49
N ASN A 121 -3.44 -5.64 14.72
CA ASN A 121 -4.73 -5.34 14.08
C ASN A 121 -5.85 -6.37 14.31
N ASP A 122 -5.76 -7.20 15.36
CA ASP A 122 -6.83 -8.16 15.72
C ASP A 122 -8.00 -7.48 16.46
N VAL A 123 -7.75 -6.32 17.08
CA VAL A 123 -8.73 -5.54 17.85
C VAL A 123 -8.91 -4.15 17.24
N SER A 124 -10.10 -3.56 17.40
CA SER A 124 -10.37 -2.18 16.97
C SER A 124 -11.02 -1.38 18.11
N PRO A 125 -10.50 -0.19 18.45
CA PRO A 125 -9.33 0.46 17.85
C PRO A 125 -8.00 -0.15 18.31
N ASP A 126 -7.03 -0.22 17.38
CA ASP A 126 -5.61 -0.54 17.66
C ASP A 126 -4.72 0.72 17.55
N LEU A 127 -3.40 0.55 17.65
CA LEU A 127 -2.42 1.62 17.45
C LEU A 127 -1.98 1.79 15.98
N ASN A 128 -2.50 0.97 15.06
CA ASN A 128 -2.19 0.98 13.63
C ASN A 128 -0.69 0.85 13.30
N ILE A 129 0.05 0.10 14.12
CA ILE A 129 1.52 -0.02 14.06
C ILE A 129 1.98 -0.66 12.74
N LEU A 130 1.31 -1.72 12.27
CA LEU A 130 1.62 -2.36 10.99
C LEU A 130 1.52 -1.40 9.79
N THR A 131 0.66 -0.37 9.87
CA THR A 131 0.62 0.67 8.82
C THR A 131 1.85 1.56 8.85
N ALA A 132 2.41 1.90 10.02
CA ALA A 132 3.66 2.66 10.11
C ALA A 132 4.85 1.84 9.59
N TRP A 133 4.97 0.57 10.02
CA TRP A 133 6.04 -0.33 9.57
C TRP A 133 5.98 -0.63 8.07
N SER A 134 4.79 -0.81 7.49
CA SER A 134 4.64 -0.99 6.03
C SER A 134 5.03 0.24 5.21
N LYS A 135 5.20 1.41 5.84
CA LYS A 135 5.76 2.62 5.23
C LYS A 135 7.28 2.76 5.48
N GLY A 136 7.90 1.83 6.20
CA GLY A 136 9.32 1.83 6.53
C GLY A 136 9.69 2.56 7.83
N TYR A 137 8.71 2.99 8.63
CA TYR A 137 8.99 3.72 9.88
C TYR A 137 9.04 2.76 11.06
N THR A 138 10.23 2.25 11.42
CA THR A 138 10.41 1.28 12.52
C THR A 138 10.97 1.87 13.81
N GLY A 139 11.43 3.13 13.78
CA GLY A 139 12.16 3.76 14.90
C GLY A 139 13.68 3.66 14.78
N ALA A 140 14.21 2.98 13.74
CA ALA A 140 15.66 2.92 13.50
C ALA A 140 16.28 4.33 13.40
N GLY A 141 17.32 4.57 14.19
CA GLY A 141 18.01 5.86 14.30
C GLY A 141 17.38 6.85 15.29
N VAL A 142 16.29 6.49 15.97
CA VAL A 142 15.72 7.25 17.08
C VAL A 142 16.23 6.66 18.40
N VAL A 143 16.74 7.51 19.29
CA VAL A 143 17.15 7.14 20.65
C VAL A 143 16.04 7.50 21.63
N VAL A 144 15.68 6.55 22.51
CA VAL A 144 14.64 6.72 23.53
C VAL A 144 15.25 6.38 24.90
N SER A 145 15.15 7.30 25.85
CA SER A 145 15.48 7.05 27.25
C SER A 145 14.22 6.85 28.07
N ILE A 146 14.20 5.80 28.88
CA ILE A 146 13.10 5.46 29.80
C ILE A 146 13.54 5.85 31.21
N LEU A 147 12.76 6.71 31.86
CA LEU A 147 12.98 7.14 33.24
C LEU A 147 12.14 6.23 34.15
N ASP A 148 12.73 5.12 34.59
CA ASP A 148 12.06 4.08 35.37
C ASP A 148 13.04 3.45 36.38
N ASP A 149 12.72 2.27 36.89
CA ASP A 149 13.48 1.54 37.90
C ASP A 149 14.77 0.85 37.40
N GLY A 150 14.97 0.79 36.08
CA GLY A 150 16.14 0.23 35.43
C GLY A 150 15.78 -0.40 34.10
N ILE A 151 16.77 -1.00 33.43
CA ILE A 151 16.56 -1.83 32.24
C ILE A 151 17.49 -3.03 32.29
N GLU A 152 16.92 -4.22 32.12
CA GLU A 152 17.69 -5.45 31.98
C GLU A 152 18.39 -5.46 30.60
N LYS A 153 19.54 -4.79 30.52
CA LYS A 153 20.30 -4.56 29.28
C LYS A 153 20.70 -5.86 28.56
N ASP A 154 20.82 -6.95 29.31
CA ASP A 154 21.24 -8.26 28.79
C ASP A 154 20.05 -9.15 28.36
N HIS A 155 18.80 -8.67 28.44
CA HIS A 155 17.63 -9.44 28.01
C HIS A 155 17.70 -9.70 26.48
N PRO A 156 17.43 -10.93 26.00
CA PRO A 156 17.59 -11.28 24.59
C PRO A 156 16.75 -10.40 23.63
N ASP A 157 15.56 -9.98 24.03
CA ASP A 157 14.70 -9.10 23.20
C ASP A 157 15.09 -7.61 23.24
N LEU A 158 15.98 -7.20 24.17
CA LEU A 158 16.36 -5.79 24.37
C LEU A 158 17.82 -5.50 24.00
N SER A 159 18.73 -6.43 24.29
CA SER A 159 20.19 -6.26 24.19
C SER A 159 20.68 -5.76 22.83
N ALA A 160 20.05 -6.20 21.73
CA ALA A 160 20.40 -5.76 20.39
C ALA A 160 20.08 -4.27 20.11
N ASN A 161 19.15 -3.69 20.87
CA ASN A 161 18.70 -2.30 20.75
C ASN A 161 19.11 -1.43 21.95
N TYR A 162 19.86 -1.96 22.90
CA TYR A 162 20.33 -1.23 24.08
C TYR A 162 21.35 -0.16 23.69
N ASP A 163 21.19 1.05 24.24
CA ASP A 163 22.13 2.16 24.08
C ASP A 163 22.66 2.60 25.46
N PRO A 164 23.95 2.34 25.77
CA PRO A 164 24.55 2.75 27.03
C PRO A 164 24.66 4.27 27.18
N LEU A 165 24.69 5.05 26.08
CA LEU A 165 24.71 6.50 26.15
C LEU A 165 23.35 7.09 26.49
N ALA A 166 22.28 6.31 26.32
CA ALA A 166 20.91 6.67 26.68
C ALA A 166 20.50 6.18 28.07
N SER A 167 21.43 5.60 28.83
CA SER A 167 21.17 4.88 30.08
C SER A 167 22.08 5.35 31.21
N TYR A 168 21.54 5.45 32.43
CA TYR A 168 22.29 5.82 33.63
C TYR A 168 21.52 5.44 34.90
N ASP A 169 22.18 4.87 35.92
CA ASP A 169 21.60 4.66 37.24
C ASP A 169 21.87 5.89 38.12
N PHE A 170 20.83 6.70 38.33
CA PHE A 170 20.90 7.88 39.20
C PHE A 170 20.90 7.54 40.70
N ASN A 171 20.45 6.34 41.08
CA ASN A 171 20.41 5.89 42.48
C ASN A 171 21.81 5.42 42.93
N ALA A 172 22.53 4.66 42.11
CA ALA A 172 23.94 4.29 42.37
C ALA A 172 24.94 5.37 41.92
N ASN A 173 24.50 6.28 41.06
CA ASN A 173 25.34 7.25 40.37
C ASN A 173 26.47 6.57 39.55
N ASP A 174 26.08 5.61 38.72
CA ASP A 174 26.96 4.89 37.81
C ASP A 174 26.27 4.62 36.44
N PRO A 175 27.00 4.19 35.40
CA PRO A 175 26.43 4.00 34.07
C PRO A 175 25.72 2.64 33.88
N ASP A 176 25.57 1.81 34.91
CA ASP A 176 24.93 0.49 34.81
C ASP A 176 23.45 0.57 35.21
N PRO A 177 22.50 0.55 34.25
CA PRO A 177 21.09 0.67 34.55
C PRO A 177 20.44 -0.66 34.98
N GLN A 178 21.23 -1.69 35.31
CA GLN A 178 20.71 -3.02 35.65
C GLN A 178 19.74 -2.95 36.85
N PRO A 179 18.53 -3.54 36.75
CA PRO A 179 17.61 -3.58 37.85
C PRO A 179 18.18 -4.35 39.04
N ARG A 180 17.83 -3.90 40.25
CA ARG A 180 18.18 -4.61 41.49
C ARG A 180 17.07 -5.59 41.85
N TYR A 181 17.35 -6.88 41.73
CA TYR A 181 16.42 -7.92 42.19
C TYR A 181 16.51 -8.07 43.71
N ASN A 182 15.67 -7.33 44.44
CA ASN A 182 15.48 -7.51 45.88
C ASN A 182 14.13 -8.19 46.17
N SER A 183 13.95 -8.73 47.37
CA SER A 183 12.74 -9.48 47.74
C SER A 183 11.43 -8.67 47.75
N TRP A 184 11.51 -7.36 47.51
CA TRP A 184 10.38 -6.44 47.61
C TRP A 184 10.10 -5.68 46.30
N ASP A 185 10.88 -5.92 45.23
CA ASP A 185 10.83 -5.18 43.96
C ASP A 185 10.74 -3.65 44.16
N GLU A 186 11.38 -3.11 45.21
CA GLU A 186 11.38 -1.68 45.52
C GLU A 186 12.72 -1.03 45.15
N ASN A 187 12.66 0.10 44.45
CA ASN A 187 13.81 0.97 44.21
C ASN A 187 13.87 2.04 45.33
N ARG A 188 14.89 1.95 46.20
CA ARG A 188 15.21 2.95 47.23
C ARG A 188 16.52 3.65 46.93
#